data_AF-A0A4R1HMF0-F1
#
_entry.id   AF-A0A4R1HMF0-F1
#
_cell.length_a   1.000
_cell.length_b   1.000
_cell.length_c   1.000
_cell.angle_alpha   90.00
_cell.angle_beta   90.00
_cell.angle_gamma   90.00
#
_symmetry.space_group_name_H-M   'P 1'
#
loop_
_entity.id
_entity.type
_entity.pdbx_description
1 polymer ?
#
loop_
_entity_poly.entity_id
_entity_poly.type
_entity_poly.pdbx_seq_one_letter_code
_entity_poly.pdbx_strand_id
1 'polypeptide(L)'
;MRWRVWLLLCCLLPACSTGPVNAPVGDRSRQPARIPSTHIVGQGDTLYSVAFLYGKTVEELAAWNGIRQPYTIFRGQKIRLAPPKTTALVRRKISPSKPKPRVSRAPKPATTSTVRPSQPKVTRPSATKPAAARPATRTGLVAGKGPPSWTWPASGKLIRRFDPRSTGKKGIDIAGKAGSPVRAAAAGKVVYAGSGLSGYGRLIIIKHNKDFLSAYAHNRKLVAKEGQWVKKGELIARMGSSATDRTELHFEIRKKGQPVDPLRYLPKR
;
A
#
# COMPACT_ATOMS: atom_id res chain seq x y z
N MET A 1 85.84 55.14 9.57
CA MET A 1 85.81 55.21 8.09
C MET A 1 84.60 54.44 7.58
N ARG A 2 83.64 55.18 6.99
CA ARG A 2 82.69 54.80 5.93
C ARG A 2 81.69 53.63 6.11
N TRP A 3 80.40 54.04 6.07
CA TRP A 3 79.27 53.43 5.32
C TRP A 3 78.81 52.00 5.73
N ARG A 4 77.51 51.66 5.87
CA ARG A 4 76.32 52.07 5.10
C ARG A 4 75.05 52.01 5.96
N VAL A 5 74.19 53.00 5.75
CA VAL A 5 72.77 53.02 6.09
C VAL A 5 72.06 51.92 5.31
N TRP A 6 71.29 51.08 5.99
CA TRP A 6 70.22 50.28 5.38
C TRP A 6 68.89 50.73 5.96
N LEU A 7 68.18 51.52 5.15
CA LEU A 7 66.77 51.84 5.31
C LEU A 7 65.97 50.53 5.18
N LEU A 8 65.48 50.01 6.31
CA LEU A 8 64.44 48.98 6.31
C LEU A 8 63.08 49.67 6.39
N LEU A 9 62.49 49.79 5.21
CA LEU A 9 61.12 50.19 4.93
C LEU A 9 60.17 49.21 5.64
N CYS A 10 59.64 49.62 6.79
CA CYS A 10 58.66 48.84 7.54
C CYS A 10 57.28 49.00 6.88
N CYS A 11 56.89 48.03 6.05
CA CYS A 11 55.57 47.95 5.45
C CYS A 11 54.48 47.83 6.53
N LEU A 12 53.72 48.92 6.73
CA LEU A 12 52.45 48.93 7.44
C LEU A 12 51.43 48.12 6.63
N LEU A 13 51.20 46.87 7.02
CA LEU A 13 50.04 46.08 6.59
C LEU A 13 48.82 46.50 7.43
N PRO A 14 47.75 47.07 6.84
CA PRO A 14 46.50 47.28 7.56
C PRO A 14 45.85 45.91 7.82
N ALA A 15 45.80 45.51 9.08
CA ALA A 15 45.03 44.36 9.55
C ALA A 15 43.53 44.71 9.48
N CYS A 16 42.87 44.33 8.39
CA CYS A 16 41.41 44.31 8.34
C CYS A 16 40.89 43.15 9.20
N SER A 17 40.45 43.48 10.42
CA SER A 17 39.70 42.58 11.29
C SER A 17 38.30 42.32 10.70
N THR A 18 38.16 41.24 9.94
CA THR A 18 36.85 40.67 9.61
C THR A 18 36.34 39.90 10.82
N GLY A 19 35.45 40.51 11.59
CA GLY A 19 34.72 39.82 12.66
C GLY A 19 33.92 38.63 12.11
N PRO A 20 33.66 37.59 12.92
CA PRO A 20 32.87 36.45 12.47
C PRO A 20 31.45 36.95 12.14
N VAL A 21 31.09 36.87 10.86
CA VAL A 21 29.70 36.91 10.44
C VAL A 21 29.05 35.69 11.07
N ASN A 22 28.40 35.90 12.21
CA ASN A 22 27.47 34.94 12.77
C ASN A 22 26.40 34.73 11.70
N ALA A 23 26.43 33.57 11.03
CA ALA A 23 25.34 33.15 10.17
C ALA A 23 24.05 33.24 11.00
N PRO A 24 22.98 33.84 10.49
CA PRO A 24 21.71 33.81 11.19
C PRO A 24 21.37 32.34 11.42
N VAL A 25 21.39 31.92 12.69
CA VAL A 25 20.79 30.67 13.12
C VAL A 25 19.30 30.92 12.96
N GLY A 26 18.83 30.77 11.72
CA GLY A 26 17.42 30.66 11.44
C GLY A 26 16.97 29.45 12.23
N ASP A 27 16.22 29.72 13.30
CA ASP A 27 15.41 28.75 13.99
C ASP A 27 14.62 28.01 12.90
N ARG A 28 15.11 26.83 12.50
CA ARG A 28 14.34 25.86 11.73
C ARG A 28 13.36 25.26 12.72
N SER A 29 12.48 26.10 13.26
CA SER A 29 11.18 25.72 13.75
C SER A 29 10.55 25.01 12.56
N ARG A 30 10.70 23.68 12.60
CA ARG A 30 10.36 22.75 11.55
C ARG A 30 8.88 22.95 11.29
N GLN A 31 8.55 23.80 10.31
CA GLN A 31 7.19 23.96 9.85
C GLN A 31 6.67 22.55 9.61
N PRO A 32 5.57 22.15 10.26
CA PRO A 32 5.03 20.81 10.06
C PRO A 32 4.82 20.66 8.56
N ALA A 33 5.49 19.64 7.99
CA ALA A 33 5.50 19.42 6.56
C ALA A 33 4.05 19.49 6.05
N ARG A 34 3.74 20.53 5.25
CA ARG A 34 2.39 20.73 4.74
C ARG A 34 1.99 19.46 4.01
N ILE A 35 0.95 18.77 4.51
CA ILE A 35 0.41 17.61 3.81
C ILE A 35 -0.03 18.11 2.44
N PRO A 36 0.49 17.55 1.33
CA PRO A 36 0.16 18.04 0.01
C PRO A 36 -1.35 17.88 -0.23
N SER A 37 -1.96 18.81 -0.95
CA SER A 37 -3.38 18.73 -1.31
C SER A 37 -3.65 17.64 -2.37
N THR A 38 -2.60 17.20 -3.07
CA THR A 38 -2.66 16.26 -4.20
C THR A 38 -1.46 15.32 -4.16
N HIS A 39 -1.68 14.06 -4.51
CA HIS A 39 -0.66 13.05 -4.74
C HIS A 39 -0.57 12.72 -6.24
N ILE A 40 0.63 12.51 -6.78
CA ILE A 40 0.83 12.06 -8.16
C ILE A 40 1.14 10.56 -8.12
N VAL A 41 0.31 9.76 -8.76
CA VAL A 41 0.41 8.29 -8.74
C VAL A 41 1.73 7.85 -9.37
N GLY A 42 2.55 7.17 -8.57
CA GLY A 42 3.83 6.59 -8.96
C GLY A 42 3.72 5.15 -9.45
N GLN A 43 4.89 4.53 -9.65
CA GLN A 43 4.98 3.11 -9.99
C GLN A 43 4.58 2.22 -8.81
N GLY A 44 3.64 1.31 -9.04
CA GLY A 44 3.19 0.35 -8.03
C GLY A 44 2.20 0.93 -7.02
N ASP A 45 1.76 2.17 -7.24
CA ASP A 45 0.68 2.75 -6.43
C ASP A 45 -0.66 2.11 -6.77
N THR A 46 -1.44 1.96 -5.70
CA THR A 46 -2.84 1.55 -5.71
C THR A 46 -3.64 2.61 -4.95
N LEU A 47 -4.95 2.73 -5.20
CA LEU A 47 -5.75 3.68 -4.41
C LEU A 47 -5.69 3.34 -2.90
N TYR A 48 -5.47 2.06 -2.58
CA TYR A 48 -5.22 1.58 -1.21
C TYR A 48 -3.89 2.07 -0.64
N SER A 49 -2.78 2.01 -1.38
CA SER A 49 -1.48 2.52 -0.90
C SER A 49 -1.52 4.01 -0.66
N VAL A 50 -2.13 4.77 -1.58
CA VAL A 50 -2.28 6.22 -1.45
C VAL A 50 -3.13 6.58 -0.24
N ALA A 51 -4.32 5.96 -0.10
CA ALA A 51 -5.17 6.19 1.06
C ALA A 51 -4.47 5.82 2.37
N PHE A 52 -3.70 4.73 2.38
CA PHE A 52 -2.88 4.32 3.51
C PHE A 52 -1.78 5.35 3.83
N LEU A 53 -1.04 5.85 2.85
CA LEU A 53 0.00 6.85 3.11
C LEU A 53 -0.53 8.12 3.79
N TYR A 54 -1.73 8.56 3.41
CA TYR A 54 -2.32 9.82 3.90
C TYR A 54 -3.38 9.63 5.00
N GLY A 55 -3.54 8.42 5.53
CA GLY A 55 -4.50 8.13 6.59
C GLY A 55 -5.95 8.43 6.19
N LYS A 56 -6.31 8.15 4.93
CA LYS A 56 -7.68 8.28 4.40
C LYS A 56 -8.29 6.90 4.19
N THR A 57 -9.62 6.84 4.09
CA THR A 57 -10.27 5.65 3.54
C THR A 57 -10.16 5.66 2.02
N VAL A 58 -10.19 4.47 1.41
CA VAL A 58 -10.23 4.35 -0.05
C VAL A 58 -11.54 4.90 -0.59
N GLU A 59 -12.62 4.74 0.15
CA GLU A 59 -13.95 5.21 -0.20
C GLU A 59 -14.03 6.74 -0.25
N GLU A 60 -13.48 7.45 0.75
CA GLU A 60 -13.36 8.93 0.72
C GLU A 60 -12.51 9.40 -0.46
N LEU A 61 -11.35 8.79 -0.63
CA LEU A 61 -10.41 9.17 -1.67
C LEU A 61 -11.00 8.94 -3.06
N ALA A 62 -11.69 7.81 -3.24
CA ALA A 62 -12.43 7.50 -4.46
C ALA A 62 -13.53 8.53 -4.73
N ALA A 63 -14.30 8.91 -3.71
CA ALA A 63 -15.38 9.89 -3.83
C ALA A 63 -14.87 11.27 -4.26
N TRP A 64 -13.80 11.79 -3.65
CA TRP A 64 -13.25 13.10 -3.99
C TRP A 64 -12.62 13.16 -5.39
N ASN A 65 -12.26 12.00 -5.95
CA ASN A 65 -11.61 11.87 -7.25
C ASN A 65 -12.51 11.27 -8.33
N GLY A 66 -13.78 10.97 -8.03
CA GLY A 66 -14.72 10.35 -8.97
C GLY A 66 -14.32 8.95 -9.43
N ILE A 67 -13.49 8.25 -8.66
CA ILE A 67 -12.98 6.91 -9.00
C ILE A 67 -14.02 5.87 -8.58
N ARG A 68 -14.43 5.01 -9.50
CA ARG A 68 -15.36 3.90 -9.22
C ARG A 68 -14.60 2.60 -9.04
N GLN A 69 -15.25 1.61 -8.41
CA GLN A 69 -14.74 0.24 -8.42
C GLN A 69 -14.54 -0.22 -9.87
N PRO A 70 -13.42 -0.89 -10.19
CA PRO A 70 -12.47 -1.56 -9.29
C PRO A 70 -11.32 -0.69 -8.71
N TYR A 71 -11.48 0.63 -8.61
CA TYR A 71 -10.50 1.59 -8.06
C TYR A 71 -9.21 1.69 -8.86
N THR A 72 -9.31 1.52 -10.18
CA THR A 72 -8.18 1.66 -11.10
C THR A 72 -7.66 3.09 -11.11
N ILE A 73 -6.35 3.23 -10.95
CA ILE A 73 -5.59 4.47 -11.09
C ILE A 73 -4.41 4.26 -12.04
N PHE A 74 -3.96 5.32 -12.68
CA PHE A 74 -2.89 5.27 -13.68
C PHE A 74 -1.69 6.12 -13.23
N ARG A 75 -0.48 5.73 -13.66
CA ARG A 75 0.73 6.50 -13.38
C ARG A 75 0.58 7.93 -13.88
N GLY A 76 1.08 8.90 -13.11
CA GLY A 76 0.95 10.33 -13.39
C GLY A 76 -0.43 10.92 -13.07
N GLN A 77 -1.44 10.10 -12.74
CA GLN A 77 -2.75 10.58 -12.32
C GLN A 77 -2.63 11.40 -11.03
N LYS A 78 -3.28 12.56 -11.01
CA LYS A 78 -3.36 13.42 -9.81
C LYS A 78 -4.54 12.96 -8.95
N ILE A 79 -4.26 12.64 -7.70
CA ILE A 79 -5.23 12.21 -6.69
C ILE A 79 -5.35 13.28 -5.62
N ARG A 80 -6.52 13.91 -5.51
CA ARG A 80 -6.86 14.88 -4.47
C ARG A 80 -6.94 14.20 -3.11
N LEU A 81 -6.31 14.81 -2.11
CA LEU A 81 -6.23 14.30 -0.73
C LEU A 81 -7.17 15.02 0.24
N ALA A 82 -7.92 16.01 -0.27
CA ALA A 82 -8.89 16.81 0.47
C ALA A 82 -10.23 16.87 -0.28
N PRO A 83 -11.35 17.05 0.43
CA PRO A 83 -12.66 17.20 -0.19
C PRO A 83 -12.66 18.41 -1.15
N PRO A 84 -13.33 18.30 -2.31
CA PRO A 84 -13.49 19.43 -3.20
C PRO A 84 -14.23 20.56 -2.47
N LYS A 85 -13.73 21.80 -2.62
CA LYS A 85 -14.38 23.00 -2.10
C LYS A 85 -15.61 23.31 -2.97
N THR A 86 -16.68 22.56 -2.80
CA THR A 86 -17.97 22.85 -3.44
C THR A 86 -19.08 22.48 -2.48
N THR A 87 -19.65 23.52 -1.88
CA THR A 87 -20.99 23.53 -1.29
C THR A 87 -22.02 23.07 -2.34
N ALA A 88 -23.05 22.34 -1.92
CA ALA A 88 -24.29 22.03 -2.66
C ALA A 88 -24.35 20.79 -3.57
N LEU A 89 -25.26 19.88 -3.19
CA LEU A 89 -26.28 19.28 -4.07
C LEU A 89 -25.85 18.88 -5.49
N VAL A 90 -25.21 17.72 -5.61
CA VAL A 90 -25.45 16.87 -6.80
C VAL A 90 -26.27 15.66 -6.35
N ARG A 91 -27.49 15.95 -5.86
CA ARG A 91 -28.62 15.05 -6.08
C ARG A 91 -28.90 15.13 -7.57
N ARG A 92 -28.13 14.38 -8.36
CA ARG A 92 -28.39 14.17 -9.77
C ARG A 92 -29.81 13.62 -9.85
N LYS A 93 -30.78 14.48 -10.18
CA LYS A 93 -32.11 14.08 -10.62
C LYS A 93 -31.88 13.05 -11.72
N ILE A 94 -32.08 11.79 -11.39
CA ILE A 94 -32.33 10.76 -12.36
C ILE A 94 -33.73 11.10 -12.87
N SER A 95 -33.79 11.94 -13.89
CA SER A 95 -35.00 12.04 -14.71
C SER A 95 -35.24 10.64 -15.28
N PRO A 96 -36.41 10.02 -15.05
CA PRO A 96 -36.71 8.72 -15.63
C PRO A 96 -36.84 8.90 -17.15
N SER A 97 -35.81 8.53 -17.91
CA SER A 97 -35.95 8.37 -19.35
C SER A 97 -36.86 7.17 -19.60
N LYS A 98 -38.09 7.47 -19.98
CA LYS A 98 -39.14 6.58 -20.48
C LYS A 98 -38.52 5.43 -21.31
N PRO A 99 -38.78 4.15 -20.97
CA PRO A 99 -38.27 3.04 -21.76
C PRO A 99 -38.97 3.01 -23.11
N LYS A 100 -38.21 3.21 -24.21
CA LYS A 100 -38.66 2.86 -25.55
C LYS A 100 -38.71 1.33 -25.66
N PRO A 101 -39.83 0.71 -26.05
CA PRO A 101 -39.92 -0.73 -26.21
C PRO A 101 -39.11 -1.15 -27.43
N ARG A 102 -38.00 -1.89 -27.20
CA ARG A 102 -37.31 -2.60 -28.27
C ARG A 102 -38.01 -3.93 -28.48
N VAL A 103 -38.74 -3.98 -29.58
CA VAL A 103 -39.47 -5.13 -30.09
C VAL A 103 -38.55 -6.36 -30.14
N SER A 104 -39.05 -7.41 -29.49
CA SER A 104 -38.64 -8.80 -29.59
C SER A 104 -38.74 -9.29 -31.04
N ARG A 105 -37.64 -9.78 -31.62
CA ARG A 105 -37.74 -10.71 -32.74
C ARG A 105 -36.59 -11.71 -32.77
N ALA A 106 -36.94 -12.95 -32.49
CA ALA A 106 -36.27 -14.19 -32.87
C ALA A 106 -37.36 -15.28 -32.93
N PRO A 107 -37.22 -16.42 -33.62
CA PRO A 107 -36.21 -16.85 -34.62
C PRO A 107 -36.82 -17.59 -35.85
N LYS A 108 -35.92 -18.21 -36.67
CA LYS A 108 -36.09 -19.36 -37.62
C LYS A 108 -36.34 -19.05 -39.12
N PRO A 109 -36.12 -20.02 -40.07
CA PRO A 109 -34.91 -20.85 -40.34
C PRO A 109 -34.65 -21.09 -41.87
N ALA A 110 -33.45 -21.55 -42.28
CA ALA A 110 -33.15 -22.30 -43.53
C ALA A 110 -31.60 -22.42 -43.70
N THR A 111 -30.93 -23.57 -43.55
CA THR A 111 -30.72 -24.78 -44.39
C THR A 111 -29.53 -24.74 -45.39
N THR A 112 -28.65 -25.75 -45.21
CA THR A 112 -27.81 -26.52 -46.20
C THR A 112 -26.69 -25.77 -46.94
N SER A 113 -25.43 -26.27 -47.03
CA SER A 113 -24.96 -27.55 -47.59
C SER A 113 -23.48 -27.82 -47.16
N THR A 114 -23.11 -29.04 -46.72
CA THR A 114 -22.30 -30.10 -47.43
C THR A 114 -20.83 -29.70 -47.66
N VAL A 115 -19.75 -30.42 -47.32
CA VAL A 115 -19.33 -31.80 -47.67
C VAL A 115 -18.15 -32.25 -46.76
N ARG A 116 -18.10 -33.57 -46.50
CA ARG A 116 -17.12 -34.39 -45.78
C ARG A 116 -16.06 -34.97 -46.74
N PRO A 117 -14.79 -35.14 -46.33
CA PRO A 117 -14.16 -36.48 -46.35
C PRO A 117 -13.26 -36.72 -45.10
N SER A 118 -13.57 -37.65 -44.19
CA SER A 118 -13.06 -39.05 -44.10
C SER A 118 -11.53 -39.26 -44.15
N GLN A 119 -10.90 -39.20 -42.95
CA GLN A 119 -9.91 -40.15 -42.36
C GLN A 119 -8.51 -40.30 -43.01
N PRO A 120 -7.42 -40.59 -42.23
CA PRO A 120 -7.31 -41.79 -41.39
C PRO A 120 -6.80 -41.62 -39.95
N LYS A 121 -7.22 -42.61 -39.16
CA LYS A 121 -6.91 -42.91 -37.77
C LYS A 121 -5.47 -43.45 -37.65
N VAL A 122 -4.63 -42.78 -36.87
CA VAL A 122 -3.36 -43.34 -36.39
C VAL A 122 -3.51 -43.64 -34.90
N THR A 123 -3.46 -44.92 -34.57
CA THR A 123 -3.40 -45.48 -33.22
C THR A 123 -1.94 -45.72 -32.83
N ARG A 124 -1.45 -45.06 -31.76
CA ARG A 124 -0.46 -45.62 -30.79
C ARG A 124 -0.23 -44.67 -29.59
N PRO A 125 0.38 -45.13 -28.46
CA PRO A 125 -0.33 -45.31 -27.19
C PRO A 125 0.22 -44.46 -26.01
N SER A 126 -0.58 -44.39 -24.94
CA SER A 126 -0.26 -44.06 -23.54
C SER A 126 0.91 -43.09 -23.26
N ALA A 127 0.57 -41.82 -23.07
CA ALA A 127 1.32 -40.91 -22.22
C ALA A 127 0.60 -40.78 -20.88
N THR A 128 1.27 -41.24 -19.82
CA THR A 128 0.87 -41.12 -18.42
C THR A 128 0.70 -39.64 -18.08
N LYS A 129 -0.56 -39.21 -17.94
CA LYS A 129 -0.95 -37.85 -17.54
C LYS A 129 -0.75 -37.71 -16.03
N PRO A 130 0.13 -36.82 -15.52
CA PRO A 130 0.11 -36.45 -14.12
C PRO A 130 -1.25 -35.82 -13.80
N ALA A 131 -1.92 -36.40 -12.81
CA ALA A 131 -3.21 -35.97 -12.32
C ALA A 131 -3.22 -34.46 -12.10
N ALA A 132 -4.09 -33.79 -12.85
CA ALA A 132 -4.43 -32.40 -12.64
C ALA A 132 -4.89 -32.22 -11.19
N ALA A 133 -4.10 -31.48 -10.42
CA ALA A 133 -4.51 -30.97 -9.13
C ALA A 133 -5.81 -30.17 -9.33
N ARG A 134 -6.93 -30.75 -8.92
CA ARG A 134 -8.23 -30.07 -8.88
C ARG A 134 -8.05 -28.80 -8.03
N PRO A 135 -8.54 -27.63 -8.47
CA PRO A 135 -8.54 -26.44 -7.64
C PRO A 135 -9.35 -26.75 -6.38
N ALA A 136 -8.70 -26.65 -5.23
CA ALA A 136 -9.35 -26.80 -3.94
C ALA A 136 -10.56 -25.87 -3.86
N THR A 137 -11.69 -26.48 -3.54
CA THR A 137 -13.01 -25.90 -3.30
C THR A 137 -12.93 -24.56 -2.57
N ARG A 138 -13.50 -23.52 -3.19
CA ARG A 138 -13.79 -22.21 -2.58
C ARG A 138 -14.81 -22.41 -1.46
N THR A 139 -14.35 -22.82 -0.29
CA THR A 139 -15.20 -22.96 0.89
C THR A 139 -14.85 -21.86 1.89
N GLY A 140 -15.77 -20.90 2.04
CA GLY A 140 -15.88 -20.04 3.22
C GLY A 140 -14.96 -18.82 3.32
N LEU A 141 -15.07 -17.87 2.38
CA LEU A 141 -14.59 -16.49 2.61
C LEU A 141 -15.81 -15.56 2.62
N VAL A 142 -16.67 -15.77 3.61
CA VAL A 142 -17.67 -14.75 3.97
C VAL A 142 -16.93 -13.75 4.85
N ALA A 143 -16.73 -12.54 4.34
CA ALA A 143 -16.43 -11.39 5.17
C ALA A 143 -17.59 -11.22 6.15
N GLY A 144 -17.45 -11.78 7.36
CA GLY A 144 -18.47 -11.66 8.40
C GLY A 144 -18.75 -10.20 8.69
N LYS A 145 -20.03 -9.87 8.96
CA LYS A 145 -20.48 -8.51 9.31
C LYS A 145 -19.93 -8.00 10.67
N GLY A 146 -19.17 -8.82 11.40
CA GLY A 146 -18.54 -8.47 12.68
C GLY A 146 -17.08 -8.00 12.55
N PRO A 147 -16.47 -7.54 13.66
CA PRO A 147 -15.04 -7.25 13.69
C PRO A 147 -14.26 -8.53 13.34
N PRO A 148 -13.13 -8.43 12.60
CA PRO A 148 -12.34 -9.59 12.25
C PRO A 148 -11.85 -10.31 13.52
N SER A 149 -11.80 -11.65 13.49
CA SER A 149 -11.12 -12.39 14.55
C SER A 149 -9.61 -12.31 14.31
N TRP A 150 -8.89 -11.65 15.22
CA TRP A 150 -7.47 -11.40 15.07
C TRP A 150 -6.63 -12.50 15.72
N THR A 151 -5.47 -12.76 15.14
CA THR A 151 -4.39 -13.55 15.74
C THR A 151 -3.07 -12.82 15.55
N TRP A 152 -2.06 -13.22 16.32
CA TRP A 152 -0.74 -12.63 16.17
C TRP A 152 -0.13 -12.95 14.81
N PRO A 153 0.43 -11.93 14.12
CA PRO A 153 0.97 -12.11 12.77
C PRO A 153 2.37 -12.74 12.74
N ALA A 154 3.09 -12.71 13.87
CA ALA A 154 4.40 -13.32 14.02
C ALA A 154 4.64 -13.80 15.46
N SER A 155 5.49 -14.82 15.58
CA SER A 155 6.06 -15.26 16.86
C SER A 155 7.29 -14.42 17.17
N GLY A 156 7.39 -13.92 18.41
CA GLY A 156 8.44 -12.97 18.77
C GLY A 156 8.07 -12.07 19.95
N LYS A 157 9.09 -11.37 20.46
CA LYS A 157 8.95 -10.37 21.54
C LYS A 157 8.46 -9.05 20.95
N LEU A 158 7.50 -8.42 21.64
CA LEU A 158 7.08 -7.05 21.35
C LEU A 158 8.21 -6.09 21.74
N ILE A 159 8.76 -5.36 20.77
CA ILE A 159 9.90 -4.44 20.96
C ILE A 159 9.52 -2.97 20.75
N ARG A 160 8.37 -2.70 20.13
CA ARG A 160 7.78 -1.37 20.04
C ARG A 160 6.28 -1.45 20.25
N ARG A 161 5.76 -0.59 21.11
CA ARG A 161 4.32 -0.43 21.32
C ARG A 161 3.76 0.68 20.44
N PHE A 162 2.45 0.65 20.23
CA PHE A 162 1.75 1.71 19.53
C PHE A 162 1.86 3.02 20.29
N ASP A 163 2.25 4.08 19.59
CA ASP A 163 2.25 5.44 20.10
C ASP A 163 1.44 6.35 19.14
N PRO A 164 0.29 6.89 19.57
CA PRO A 164 -0.52 7.77 18.74
C PRO A 164 0.18 9.10 18.40
N ARG A 165 1.15 9.54 19.23
CA ARG A 165 1.89 10.80 19.06
C ARG A 165 3.08 10.67 18.13
N SER A 166 3.46 9.45 17.74
CA SER A 166 4.53 9.24 16.77
C SER A 166 4.22 9.90 15.43
N THR A 167 5.20 10.58 14.83
CA THR A 167 5.06 11.24 13.52
C THR A 167 5.29 10.30 12.34
N GLY A 168 5.67 9.04 12.61
CA GLY A 168 5.97 8.03 11.61
C GLY A 168 4.92 6.92 11.54
N LYS A 169 5.42 5.68 11.42
CA LYS A 169 4.60 4.47 11.37
C LYS A 169 3.91 4.24 12.71
N LYS A 170 2.62 3.94 12.68
CA LYS A 170 1.73 3.89 13.86
C LYS A 170 1.22 2.47 14.06
N GLY A 171 2.11 1.64 14.61
CA GLY A 171 1.87 0.22 14.82
C GLY A 171 2.67 -0.34 15.98
N ILE A 172 2.79 -1.66 16.01
CA ILE A 172 3.66 -2.39 16.91
C ILE A 172 4.80 -3.02 16.13
N ASP A 173 5.89 -3.33 16.83
CA ASP A 173 6.99 -4.07 16.24
C ASP A 173 7.30 -5.32 17.03
N ILE A 174 7.43 -6.42 16.29
CA ILE A 174 7.64 -7.76 16.81
C ILE A 174 9.01 -8.22 16.31
N ALA A 175 9.93 -8.43 17.26
CA ALA A 175 11.27 -8.96 16.95
C ALA A 175 11.16 -10.39 16.42
N GLY A 176 12.04 -10.75 15.49
CA GLY A 176 12.15 -12.13 15.04
C GLY A 176 13.43 -12.37 14.25
N LYS A 177 13.51 -13.56 13.65
CA LYS A 177 14.67 -13.98 12.85
C LYS A 177 14.42 -13.73 11.36
N ALA A 178 15.48 -13.50 10.60
CA ALA A 178 15.36 -13.25 9.17
C ALA A 178 14.77 -14.49 8.49
N GLY A 179 13.65 -14.34 7.81
CA GLY A 179 12.95 -15.44 7.14
C GLY A 179 11.82 -16.07 7.94
N SER A 180 11.63 -15.68 9.20
CA SER A 180 10.51 -16.14 10.03
C SER A 180 9.16 -15.92 9.33
N PRO A 181 8.20 -16.83 9.50
CA PRO A 181 6.90 -16.74 8.85
C PRO A 181 6.12 -15.52 9.37
N VAL A 182 5.62 -14.70 8.45
CA VAL A 182 4.64 -13.65 8.73
C VAL A 182 3.30 -14.12 8.20
N ARG A 183 2.31 -14.19 9.09
CA ARG A 183 0.99 -14.75 8.84
C ARG A 183 -0.09 -13.66 8.86
N ALA A 184 -1.15 -13.86 8.09
CA ALA A 184 -2.30 -12.96 8.10
C ALA A 184 -2.99 -12.99 9.47
N ALA A 185 -3.07 -11.83 10.12
CA ALA A 185 -3.69 -11.69 11.44
C ALA A 185 -5.20 -11.98 11.40
N ALA A 186 -5.85 -11.77 10.27
CA ALA A 186 -7.24 -12.13 10.02
C ALA A 186 -7.47 -12.46 8.54
N ALA A 187 -8.58 -13.10 8.20
CA ALA A 187 -8.94 -13.39 6.81
C ALA A 187 -9.27 -12.09 6.05
N GLY A 188 -8.93 -12.01 4.77
CA GLY A 188 -9.19 -10.82 3.96
C GLY A 188 -8.61 -10.90 2.56
N LYS A 189 -8.72 -9.80 1.82
CA LYS A 189 -8.14 -9.65 0.48
C LYS A 189 -6.88 -8.79 0.55
N VAL A 190 -5.79 -9.26 -0.04
CA VAL A 190 -4.57 -8.47 -0.22
C VAL A 190 -4.88 -7.35 -1.21
N VAL A 191 -4.78 -6.10 -0.74
CA VAL A 191 -5.07 -4.90 -1.54
C VAL A 191 -3.82 -4.13 -1.95
N TYR A 192 -2.67 -4.53 -1.42
CA TYR A 192 -1.36 -4.04 -1.84
C TYR A 192 -0.29 -5.06 -1.46
N ALA A 193 0.66 -5.31 -2.35
CA ALA A 193 1.84 -6.13 -2.11
C ALA A 193 3.03 -5.58 -2.91
N GLY A 194 3.96 -4.89 -2.26
CA GLY A 194 5.09 -4.25 -2.96
C GLY A 194 5.99 -3.43 -2.04
N SER A 195 6.84 -2.58 -2.63
CA SER A 195 7.82 -1.74 -1.90
C SER A 195 7.74 -0.25 -2.23
N GLY A 196 6.65 0.21 -2.86
CA GLY A 196 6.45 1.62 -3.25
C GLY A 196 6.16 2.57 -2.08
N LEU A 197 5.80 2.08 -0.89
CA LEU A 197 5.59 2.94 0.28
C LEU A 197 6.91 3.14 1.05
N SER A 198 7.44 4.36 0.95
CA SER A 198 8.65 4.76 1.68
C SER A 198 8.51 4.52 3.19
N GLY A 199 9.59 4.04 3.82
CA GLY A 199 9.66 3.75 5.26
C GLY A 199 9.06 2.41 5.71
N TYR A 200 8.28 1.72 4.85
CA TYR A 200 7.69 0.40 5.15
C TYR A 200 8.50 -0.76 4.56
N GLY A 201 9.36 -0.50 3.58
CA GLY A 201 10.06 -1.55 2.83
C GLY A 201 9.08 -2.45 2.08
N ARG A 202 9.33 -3.76 2.02
CA ARG A 202 8.36 -4.68 1.42
C ARG A 202 7.16 -4.86 2.35
N LEU A 203 6.00 -4.50 1.83
CA LEU A 203 4.77 -4.32 2.58
C LEU A 203 3.63 -5.10 1.93
N ILE A 204 2.81 -5.72 2.78
CA ILE A 204 1.50 -6.25 2.43
C ILE A 204 0.44 -5.46 3.19
N ILE A 205 -0.65 -5.08 2.51
CA ILE A 205 -1.86 -4.54 3.14
C ILE A 205 -3.02 -5.48 2.83
N ILE A 206 -3.76 -5.90 3.86
CA ILE A 206 -4.94 -6.78 3.75
C ILE A 206 -6.19 -6.00 4.17
N LYS A 207 -7.19 -5.96 3.28
CA LYS A 207 -8.56 -5.52 3.58
C LYS A 207 -9.36 -6.67 4.15
N HIS A 208 -9.80 -6.53 5.39
CA HIS A 208 -10.61 -7.54 6.07
C HIS A 208 -12.11 -7.29 5.86
N ASN A 209 -12.52 -6.03 5.94
CA ASN A 209 -13.88 -5.59 5.67
C ASN A 209 -13.88 -4.08 5.31
N LYS A 210 -15.04 -3.42 5.38
CA LYS A 210 -15.16 -1.99 5.08
C LYS A 210 -14.41 -1.08 6.07
N ASP A 211 -14.27 -1.52 7.32
CA ASP A 211 -13.72 -0.70 8.39
C ASP A 211 -12.26 -1.04 8.68
N PHE A 212 -11.81 -2.27 8.45
CA PHE A 212 -10.51 -2.76 8.92
C PHE A 212 -9.52 -3.10 7.80
N LEU A 213 -8.32 -2.54 7.93
CA LEU A 213 -7.11 -2.89 7.19
C LEU A 213 -6.02 -3.35 8.17
N SER A 214 -5.16 -4.26 7.73
CA SER A 214 -3.90 -4.56 8.42
C SER A 214 -2.70 -4.43 7.48
N ALA A 215 -1.57 -4.02 8.03
CA ALA A 215 -0.33 -3.80 7.30
C ALA A 215 0.83 -4.58 7.92
N TYR A 216 1.66 -5.18 7.07
CA TYR A 216 2.79 -6.04 7.44
C TYR A 216 4.03 -5.54 6.71
N ALA A 217 4.93 -4.86 7.41
CA ALA A 217 6.08 -4.19 6.82
C ALA A 217 7.41 -4.90 7.11
N HIS A 218 8.50 -4.36 6.56
CA HIS A 218 9.88 -4.81 6.76
C HIS A 218 10.19 -6.24 6.28
N ASN A 219 9.36 -6.78 5.39
CA ASN A 219 9.53 -8.15 4.93
C ASN A 219 10.74 -8.30 3.99
N ARG A 220 11.39 -9.46 4.02
CA ARG A 220 12.41 -9.80 3.00
C ARG A 220 11.79 -10.36 1.72
N LYS A 221 10.67 -11.07 1.84
CA LYS A 221 9.98 -11.73 0.72
C LYS A 221 8.48 -11.68 0.92
N LEU A 222 7.75 -11.31 -0.12
CA LEU A 222 6.28 -11.38 -0.16
C LEU A 222 5.88 -12.71 -0.81
N VAL A 223 4.99 -13.44 -0.16
CA VAL A 223 4.43 -14.71 -0.67
C VAL A 223 3.07 -14.45 -1.29
N ALA A 224 2.24 -13.64 -0.62
CA ALA A 224 0.94 -13.25 -1.13
C ALA A 224 1.08 -12.14 -2.18
N LYS A 225 0.17 -12.15 -3.17
CA LYS A 225 0.12 -11.17 -4.27
C LYS A 225 -1.08 -10.25 -4.10
N GLU A 226 -1.01 -9.07 -4.70
CA GLU A 226 -2.17 -8.18 -4.79
C GLU A 226 -3.37 -8.90 -5.44
N GLY A 227 -4.56 -8.68 -4.88
CA GLY A 227 -5.79 -9.31 -5.34
C GLY A 227 -6.08 -10.69 -4.72
N GLN A 228 -5.09 -11.34 -4.11
CA GLN A 228 -5.23 -12.66 -3.48
C GLN A 228 -6.12 -12.59 -2.23
N TRP A 229 -6.98 -13.58 -2.06
CA TRP A 229 -7.67 -13.80 -0.80
C TRP A 229 -6.85 -14.70 0.11
N VAL A 230 -6.74 -14.32 1.37
CA VAL A 230 -5.97 -15.04 2.39
C VAL A 230 -6.85 -15.36 3.60
N LYS A 231 -6.61 -16.51 4.20
CA LYS A 231 -7.25 -16.96 5.44
C LYS A 231 -6.47 -16.46 6.66
N LYS A 232 -7.14 -16.41 7.81
CA LYS A 232 -6.47 -16.14 9.09
C LYS A 232 -5.36 -17.19 9.33
N GLY A 233 -4.17 -16.75 9.68
CA GLY A 233 -3.00 -17.61 9.91
C GLY A 233 -2.27 -18.06 8.65
N GLU A 234 -2.75 -17.71 7.45
CA GLU A 234 -2.08 -18.06 6.19
C GLU A 234 -0.72 -17.35 6.08
N LEU A 235 0.29 -18.03 5.52
CA LEU A 235 1.61 -17.46 5.29
C LEU A 235 1.53 -16.43 4.16
N ILE A 236 1.84 -15.16 4.47
CA ILE A 236 1.74 -14.05 3.51
C ILE A 236 3.11 -13.47 3.16
N ALA A 237 4.08 -13.55 4.06
CA ALA A 237 5.42 -13.02 3.84
C ALA A 237 6.46 -13.73 4.72
N ARG A 238 7.73 -13.40 4.48
CA ARG A 238 8.84 -13.75 5.34
C ARG A 238 9.45 -12.48 5.93
N MET A 239 9.62 -12.47 7.24
CA MET A 239 10.17 -11.36 8.01
C MET A 239 11.59 -11.02 7.56
N GLY A 240 11.94 -9.75 7.59
CA GLY A 240 13.27 -9.27 7.25
C GLY A 240 13.56 -7.94 7.91
N SER A 241 14.44 -7.16 7.28
CA SER A 241 14.87 -5.83 7.71
C SER A 241 14.76 -4.81 6.57
N SER A 242 13.80 -4.96 5.64
CA SER A 242 13.72 -4.03 4.51
C SER A 242 13.31 -2.63 5.01
N ALA A 243 14.15 -1.60 4.82
CA ALA A 243 13.94 -0.24 5.32
C ALA A 243 13.87 -0.12 6.86
N THR A 244 14.62 -0.96 7.57
CA THR A 244 14.88 -0.89 9.01
C THR A 244 16.24 -1.54 9.32
N ASP A 245 16.87 -1.22 10.45
CA ASP A 245 18.23 -1.68 10.76
C ASP A 245 18.27 -3.08 11.39
N ARG A 246 17.11 -3.60 11.81
CA ARG A 246 17.00 -4.90 12.50
C ARG A 246 15.90 -5.76 11.93
N THR A 247 15.99 -7.06 12.14
CA THR A 247 14.91 -7.96 11.72
C THR A 247 13.71 -7.83 12.67
N GLU A 248 12.66 -7.20 12.16
CA GLU A 248 11.41 -7.00 12.87
C GLU A 248 10.23 -7.04 11.90
N LEU A 249 9.05 -7.41 12.40
CA LEU A 249 7.79 -7.16 11.72
C LEU A 249 7.18 -5.89 12.30
N HIS A 250 7.00 -4.87 11.47
CA HIS A 250 6.11 -3.78 11.80
C HIS A 250 4.68 -4.14 11.39
N PHE A 251 3.77 -4.09 12.36
CA PHE A 251 2.37 -4.47 12.20
C PHE A 251 1.45 -3.32 12.59
N GLU A 252 0.55 -2.93 11.67
CA GLU A 252 -0.47 -1.92 11.92
C GLU A 252 -1.87 -2.50 11.73
N ILE A 253 -2.81 -2.02 12.55
CA ILE A 253 -4.24 -2.15 12.30
C ILE A 253 -4.79 -0.76 12.06
N ARG A 254 -5.62 -0.61 11.03
CA ARG A 254 -6.32 0.64 10.74
C ARG A 254 -7.82 0.42 10.74
N LYS A 255 -8.52 1.32 11.42
CA LYS A 255 -9.98 1.37 11.46
C LYS A 255 -10.44 2.66 10.78
N LYS A 256 -11.22 2.54 9.71
CA LYS A 256 -11.68 3.68 8.90
C LYS A 256 -10.53 4.60 8.47
N GLY A 257 -9.45 4.01 7.94
CA GLY A 257 -8.26 4.73 7.46
C GLY A 257 -7.30 5.19 8.56
N GLN A 258 -7.75 5.30 9.81
CA GLN A 258 -6.93 5.75 10.93
C GLN A 258 -6.20 4.59 11.63
N PRO A 259 -4.93 4.76 12.01
CA PRO A 259 -4.20 3.76 12.78
C PRO A 259 -4.73 3.66 14.20
N VAL A 260 -4.88 2.43 14.68
CA VAL A 260 -5.39 2.10 16.02
C VAL A 260 -4.41 1.15 16.70
N ASP A 261 -4.37 1.17 18.03
CA ASP A 261 -3.52 0.28 18.81
C ASP A 261 -3.83 -1.21 18.54
N PRO A 262 -2.90 -1.96 17.90
CA PRO A 262 -3.12 -3.37 17.59
C PRO A 262 -3.32 -4.25 18.82
N LEU A 263 -2.75 -3.89 19.98
CA LEU A 263 -2.83 -4.69 21.21
C LEU A 263 -4.25 -4.74 21.79
N ARG A 264 -5.14 -3.82 21.39
CA ARG A 264 -6.57 -3.85 21.76
C ARG A 264 -7.38 -4.89 20.99
N TYR A 265 -6.83 -5.41 19.90
CA TYR A 265 -7.51 -6.34 19.00
C TYR A 265 -6.88 -7.73 19.01
N LEU A 266 -5.57 -7.79 19.24
CA LEU A 266 -4.84 -9.04 19.35
C LEU A 266 -5.19 -9.78 20.65
N PRO A 267 -5.19 -11.13 20.64
CA PRO A 267 -5.41 -11.90 21.86
C PRO A 267 -4.27 -11.65 22.85
N LYS A 268 -4.61 -11.67 24.15
CA LYS A 268 -3.62 -11.56 25.24
C LYS A 268 -2.63 -12.72 25.15
N ARG A 269 -1.37 -12.44 25.48
CA ARG A 269 -0.28 -13.40 25.59
C ARG A 269 0.18 -13.48 27.02
#